data_AF-A0AAU4R3K8-F1
#
_entry.id   AF-A0AAU4R3K8-F1
#
_cell.length_a   1.000
_cell.length_b   1.000
_cell.length_c   1.000
_cell.angle_alpha   90.00
_cell.angle_beta   90.00
_cell.angle_gamma   90.00
#
_symmetry.space_group_name_H-M   'P 1'
#
loop_
_entity.id
_entity.type
_entity.pdbx_description
1 polymer ?
#
loop_
_entity_poly.entity_id
_entity_poly.type
_entity_poly.pdbx_seq_one_letter_code
_entity_poly.pdbx_strand_id
1 'polypeptide(L)' 'MPRQYPKEVRERAVRLVVEHLAEYPSVWEACRAIAPKLDVGAGSLRKWVRQAQTDTGERSG' A
#
# COMPACT_ATOMS: atom_id res chain seq x y z
N MET A 1 -16.66 -11.22 -13.11
CA MET A 1 -16.76 -10.26 -11.99
C MET A 1 -15.40 -9.62 -11.79
N PRO A 2 -15.27 -8.29 -11.70
CA PRO A 2 -13.97 -7.70 -11.43
C PRO A 2 -13.51 -8.23 -10.08
N ARG A 3 -12.39 -8.98 -10.07
CA ARG A 3 -11.74 -9.44 -8.84
C ARG A 3 -11.18 -8.21 -8.12
N GLN A 4 -12.04 -7.51 -7.41
CA GLN A 4 -11.61 -6.43 -6.53
C GLN A 4 -10.93 -7.09 -5.32
N TYR A 5 -9.74 -6.61 -5.00
CA TYR A 5 -9.10 -7.00 -3.75
C TYR A 5 -9.98 -6.59 -2.58
N PRO A 6 -10.17 -7.44 -1.57
CA PRO A 6 -10.89 -7.07 -0.36
C PRO A 6 -10.29 -5.81 0.27
N LYS A 7 -11.13 -4.94 0.83
CA LYS A 7 -10.69 -3.69 1.44
C LYS A 7 -9.71 -3.95 2.59
N GLU A 8 -9.91 -5.06 3.30
CA GLU A 8 -9.06 -5.56 4.37
C GLU A 8 -7.65 -5.89 3.87
N VAL A 9 -7.53 -6.50 2.69
CA VAL A 9 -6.23 -6.80 2.06
C VAL A 9 -5.52 -5.51 1.70
N ARG A 10 -6.24 -4.56 1.10
CA ARG A 10 -5.69 -3.24 0.74
C ARG A 10 -5.20 -2.48 1.97
N GLU A 11 -6.02 -2.36 3.01
CA GLU A 11 -5.68 -1.62 4.23
C GLU A 11 -4.50 -2.26 4.97
N ARG A 12 -4.50 -3.60 5.08
CA ARG A 12 -3.38 -4.34 5.66
C ARG A 12 -2.10 -4.13 4.87
N ALA A 13 -2.17 -4.18 3.54
CA ALA A 13 -1.00 -4.02 2.68
C ALA A 13 -0.41 -2.60 2.78
N VAL A 14 -1.27 -1.57 2.76
CA VAL A 14 -0.86 -0.18 2.94
C VAL A 14 -0.20 0.03 4.30
N ARG A 15 -0.86 -0.43 5.38
CA ARG A 15 -0.35 -0.27 6.74
C ARG A 15 1.02 -0.93 6.89
N LEU A 16 1.18 -2.14 6.35
CA LEU A 16 2.44 -2.88 6.40
C LEU A 16 3.56 -2.13 5.66
N VAL A 17 3.27 -1.54 4.49
CA VAL A 17 4.23 -0.73 3.75
C VAL A 17 4.62 0.52 4.52
N VAL A 18 3.66 1.24 5.13
CA VAL A 18 3.93 2.45 5.90
C VAL A 18 4.77 2.14 7.15
N GLU A 19 4.44 1.05 7.87
CA GLU A 19 5.18 0.62 9.06
C GLU A 19 6.64 0.26 8.74
N HIS A 20 6.87 -0.44 7.63
CA HIS A 20 8.22 -0.84 7.24
C HIS A 20 8.90 0.19 6.33
N LEU A 21 8.23 1.31 6.01
CA LEU A 21 8.77 2.28 5.04
C LEU A 21 10.12 2.84 5.49
N ALA A 22 10.31 3.01 6.79
CA ALA A 22 11.56 3.48 7.39
C ALA A 22 12.73 2.50 7.22
N GLU A 23 12.45 1.21 6.99
CA GLU A 23 13.46 0.17 6.77
C GLU A 23 13.92 0.09 5.30
N TYR A 24 13.20 0.76 4.39
CA TYR A 24 13.51 0.76 2.96
C TYR A 24 13.91 2.16 2.47
N PRO A 25 14.78 2.25 1.45
CA PRO A 25 15.21 3.53 0.91
C PRO A 25 14.11 4.27 0.12
N SER A 26 13.01 3.58 -0.23
CA SER A 26 11.87 4.21 -0.89
C SER A 26 10.58 3.40 -0.73
N VAL A 27 9.43 4.07 -0.93
CA VAL A 27 8.10 3.43 -1.00
C VAL A 27 8.06 2.34 -2.06
N TRP A 28 8.78 2.51 -3.17
CA TRP A 28 8.80 1.54 -4.25
C TRP A 28 9.49 0.23 -3.84
N GLU A 29 10.63 0.33 -3.16
CA GLU A 29 11.35 -0.85 -2.64
C GLU A 29 10.53 -1.57 -1.57
N ALA A 30 9.91 -0.82 -0.65
CA ALA A 30 8.99 -1.39 0.34
C ALA A 30 7.80 -2.11 -0.31
N CYS A 31 7.15 -1.48 -1.30
CA CYS A 31 6.06 -2.09 -2.05
C CYS A 31 6.50 -3.35 -2.79
N ARG A 32 7.69 -3.35 -3.40
CA ARG A 32 8.22 -4.51 -4.15
C ARG A 32 8.55 -5.68 -3.23
N ALA A 33 9.05 -5.41 -2.03
CA ALA A 33 9.34 -6.43 -1.02
C ALA A 33 8.07 -7.00 -0.35
N ILE A 34 7.02 -6.19 -0.20
CA ILE A 34 5.78 -6.56 0.51
C ILE A 34 4.72 -7.16 -0.44
N ALA A 35 4.64 -6.68 -1.68
CA ALA A 35 3.73 -7.18 -2.72
C ALA A 35 3.64 -8.72 -2.81
N PRO A 36 4.75 -9.48 -2.96
CA PRO A 36 4.70 -10.93 -3.06
C PRO A 36 4.24 -11.61 -1.75
N LYS A 37 4.40 -10.97 -0.58
CA LYS A 37 3.97 -11.53 0.71
C LYS A 37 2.45 -11.55 0.88
N LEU A 38 1.74 -10.73 0.10
CA LEU A 38 0.29 -10.56 0.18
C LEU A 38 -0.43 -11.02 -1.09
N ASP A 39 0.30 -11.61 -2.04
CA ASP A 39 -0.20 -11.94 -3.38
C ASP A 39 -0.86 -10.74 -4.09
N VAL A 40 -0.25 -9.56 -3.93
CA VAL A 40 -0.72 -8.30 -4.53
C VAL A 40 0.32 -7.78 -5.51
N GLY A 41 -0.11 -7.24 -6.65
CA GLY A 41 0.80 -6.55 -7.56
C GLY A 41 1.41 -5.28 -6.94
N ALA A 42 2.72 -5.10 -7.04
CA ALA A 42 3.44 -3.92 -6.52
C ALA A 42 2.90 -2.58 -7.07
N GLY A 43 2.43 -2.56 -8.32
CA GLY A 43 1.79 -1.39 -8.92
C GLY A 43 0.47 -1.01 -8.25
N SER A 44 -0.36 -2.00 -7.88
CA SER A 44 -1.61 -1.79 -7.13
C SER A 44 -1.32 -1.30 -5.72
N LEU A 45 -0.34 -1.92 -5.06
CA LEU A 45 0.07 -1.55 -3.71
C LEU A 45 0.57 -0.10 -3.64
N ARG A 46 1.39 0.32 -4.61
CA ARG A 46 1.85 1.72 -4.71
C ARG A 46 0.69 2.71 -4.88
N LYS A 47 -0.33 2.38 -5.67
CA LYS A 47 -1.53 3.22 -5.83
C LYS A 47 -2.27 3.35 -4.50
N TRP A 48 -2.43 2.25 -3.76
CA TRP A 48 -3.10 2.27 -2.47
C TRP A 48 -2.33 3.06 -1.41
N VAL A 49 -1.00 2.95 -1.38
CA VAL A 49 -0.16 3.71 -0.44
C VAL A 49 -0.26 5.21 -0.74
N ARG A 50 -0.23 5.62 -2.01
CA ARG A 50 -0.45 7.02 -2.39
C ARG A 50 -1.84 7.50 -2.00
N GLN A 51 -2.88 6.70 -2.28
CA GLN A 51 -4.23 7.04 -1.88
C GLN A 51 -4.33 7.21 -0.36
N ALA A 52 -3.69 6.33 0.41
CA ALA A 52 -3.70 6.43 1.86
C ALA A 52 -2.92 7.65 2.37
N GLN A 53 -1.79 8.01 1.75
CA GLN A 53 -1.07 9.25 2.08
C GLN A 53 -1.93 10.49 1.83
N THR A 54 -2.67 10.52 0.73
CA THR A 54 -3.71 11.52 0.46
C THR A 54 -4.80 11.45 1.53
N ASP A 55 -5.46 10.31 1.76
CA ASP A 55 -6.55 10.20 2.74
C ASP A 55 -6.11 10.61 4.17
N THR A 56 -4.84 10.39 4.53
CA THR A 56 -4.26 10.73 5.83
C THR A 56 -3.80 12.20 5.90
N GLY A 57 -3.40 12.81 4.77
CA GLY A 57 -2.94 14.20 4.69
C GLY A 57 -4.01 15.21 4.25
N GLU A 58 -5.12 14.73 3.68
CA GLU A 58 -6.08 15.55 2.92
C GLU A 58 -7.46 15.61 3.59
N ARG A 59 -7.66 14.96 4.75
CA ARG A 59 -8.82 15.25 5.62
C ARG A 59 -8.54 16.50 6.47
N SER A 60 -8.27 17.60 5.78
CA SER A 60 -8.43 18.99 6.22
C SER A 60 -9.02 19.75 5.03
N GLY A 61 -10.29 19.46 4.75
CA GLY A 61 -11.11 20.02 3.69
C GLY A 61 -12.56 19.65 3.96
#